data_AF-A0A7X6YSJ3-F1
#
_entry.id   AF-A0A7X6YSJ3-F1
#
_cell.length_a   1.000
_cell.length_b   1.000
_cell.length_c   1.000
_cell.angle_alpha   90.00
_cell.angle_beta   90.00
_cell.angle_gamma   90.00
#
_symmetry.space_group_name_H-M   'P 1'
#
loop_
_entity.id
_entity.type
_entity.pdbx_description
1 polymer ?
#
loop_
_entity_poly.entity_id
_entity_poly.type
_entity_poly.pdbx_seq_one_letter_code
_entity_poly.pdbx_strand_id
1 'polypeptide(L)'
;WMTVEFHNSQTSVWNAIQESLMRAGFIIANVSTLDKQQGSFNQVRTTSAVKQDLIISAYKPKESFKREFIAKAGSEETAWSFVRQHLEKLPRVIMKNGKIQINPERQAFLLYDRMVAYHIMNEIPVPIDSTDFYRGLDERFIQRDGMYFLSDQVNEYDTARIMNDVEPIQFELFVTNEKSAIAWLYQQLVTPQTYAELQPKFMQEIKTWDKYEKRPELQELLEENFLQDEEGKWYIPDVKKASDVIKLREKKLWKEFESYLNSKGKLKVFRTEAIRVGFARLWAEKEYKKIVEVAERLPESVIQEDEKLLMYYDLSLGRI
;
A
#
# COMPACT_ATOMS: atom_id res chain seq x y z
N TRP A 1 7.63 -7.28 19.77
CA TRP A 1 8.29 -7.03 18.48
C TRP A 1 8.93 -8.30 18.00
N MET A 2 9.03 -8.46 16.70
CA MET A 2 9.74 -9.54 16.03
C MET A 2 10.37 -8.98 14.77
N THR A 3 11.58 -9.43 14.48
CA THR A 3 12.28 -9.12 13.24
C THR A 3 12.54 -10.44 12.54
N VAL A 4 12.01 -10.57 11.32
CA VAL A 4 12.22 -11.72 10.45
C VAL A 4 13.19 -11.29 9.36
N GLU A 5 14.39 -11.85 9.41
CA GLU A 5 15.38 -11.73 8.35
C GLU A 5 15.29 -12.99 7.49
N PHE A 6 15.19 -12.82 6.17
CA PHE A 6 15.26 -13.95 5.27
C PHE A 6 15.85 -13.54 3.92
N HIS A 7 16.37 -14.55 3.22
CA HIS A 7 16.99 -14.40 1.93
C HIS A 7 16.25 -15.27 0.93
N ASN A 8 15.38 -14.66 0.11
CA ASN A 8 14.70 -15.37 -0.97
C ASN A 8 14.34 -14.43 -2.11
N SER A 9 14.52 -14.90 -3.35
CA SER A 9 14.17 -14.16 -4.56
C SER A 9 12.73 -14.40 -5.04
N GLN A 10 12.02 -15.36 -4.43
CA GLN A 10 10.66 -15.71 -4.79
C GLN A 10 9.67 -14.89 -3.95
N THR A 11 8.84 -14.11 -4.63
CA THR A 11 7.77 -13.33 -4.01
C THR A 11 6.77 -14.22 -3.25
N SER A 12 6.56 -15.46 -3.69
CA SER A 12 5.72 -16.44 -2.99
C SER A 12 6.19 -16.74 -1.56
N VAL A 13 7.51 -16.84 -1.35
CA VAL A 13 8.09 -17.08 0.00
C VAL A 13 7.91 -15.84 0.88
N TRP A 14 8.08 -14.66 0.30
CA TRP A 14 7.83 -13.39 0.97
C TRP A 14 6.39 -13.32 1.50
N ASN A 15 5.40 -13.59 0.66
CA ASN A 15 4.01 -13.50 1.07
C ASN A 15 3.59 -14.60 2.02
N ALA A 16 4.10 -15.83 1.85
CA ALA A 16 3.86 -16.90 2.83
C ALA A 16 4.33 -16.50 4.24
N ILE A 17 5.47 -15.81 4.34
CA ILE A 17 5.95 -15.25 5.61
C ILE A 17 4.99 -14.16 6.10
N GLN A 18 4.67 -13.16 5.26
CA GLN A 18 3.77 -12.07 5.66
C GLN A 18 2.39 -12.58 6.12
N GLU A 19 1.78 -13.47 5.36
CA GLU A 19 0.51 -14.11 5.66
C GLU A 19 0.58 -14.88 6.99
N SER A 20 1.63 -15.68 7.19
CA SER A 20 1.84 -16.40 8.46
C SER A 20 1.97 -15.44 9.64
N LEU A 21 2.67 -14.32 9.47
CA LEU A 21 2.77 -13.28 10.49
C LEU A 21 1.42 -12.68 10.82
N MET A 22 0.64 -12.30 9.80
CA MET A 22 -0.69 -11.73 9.99
C MET A 22 -1.65 -12.70 10.64
N ARG A 23 -1.68 -13.97 10.20
CA ARG A 23 -2.50 -15.04 10.81
C ARG A 23 -2.11 -15.30 12.27
N ALA A 24 -0.82 -15.17 12.62
CA ALA A 24 -0.35 -15.22 14.00
C ALA A 24 -0.69 -13.95 14.82
N GLY A 25 -1.32 -12.95 14.19
CA GLY A 25 -1.77 -11.70 14.79
C GLY A 25 -0.68 -10.63 14.91
N PHE A 26 0.36 -10.68 14.08
CA PHE A 26 1.35 -9.62 13.95
C PHE A 26 0.91 -8.59 12.91
N ILE A 27 1.26 -7.33 13.15
CA ILE A 27 1.18 -6.23 12.20
C ILE A 27 2.58 -5.94 11.70
N ILE A 28 2.75 -5.87 10.38
CA ILE A 28 4.00 -5.47 9.74
C ILE A 28 4.18 -3.96 9.95
N ALA A 29 5.31 -3.56 10.52
CA ALA A 29 5.67 -2.17 10.79
C ALA A 29 6.69 -1.61 9.80
N ASN A 30 7.56 -2.43 9.23
CA ASN A 30 8.54 -1.99 8.25
C ASN A 30 9.07 -3.17 7.45
N VAL A 31 9.38 -2.89 6.19
CA VAL A 31 10.15 -3.77 5.31
C VAL A 31 11.39 -3.01 4.86
N SER A 32 12.56 -3.60 5.07
CA SER A 32 13.83 -2.99 4.68
C SER A 32 14.77 -4.04 4.09
N THR A 33 15.76 -3.59 3.31
CA THR A 33 16.84 -4.45 2.84
C THR A 33 18.07 -4.34 3.74
N LEU A 34 18.74 -5.46 3.98
CA LEU A 34 20.00 -5.55 4.69
C LEU A 34 21.13 -5.91 3.72
N ASP A 35 22.10 -5.02 3.60
CA ASP A 35 23.33 -5.30 2.89
C ASP A 35 24.37 -5.88 3.86
N LYS A 36 24.66 -7.18 3.72
CA LYS A 36 25.63 -7.88 4.55
C LYS A 36 27.08 -7.58 4.18
N GLN A 37 27.33 -6.79 3.13
CA GLN A 37 28.64 -6.48 2.52
C GLN A 37 29.43 -7.69 1.99
N GLN A 38 29.22 -8.89 2.55
CA GLN A 38 29.78 -10.15 2.10
C GLN A 38 28.69 -11.00 1.44
N GLY A 39 28.77 -11.13 0.11
CA GLY A 39 27.83 -11.94 -0.67
C GLY A 39 28.05 -13.44 -0.45
N SER A 40 26.96 -14.20 -0.39
CA SER A 40 27.00 -15.67 -0.42
C SER A 40 27.52 -16.18 -1.77
N PHE A 41 28.00 -17.42 -1.81
CA PHE A 41 28.57 -18.05 -3.02
C PHE A 41 27.62 -17.99 -4.23
N ASN A 42 26.30 -18.00 -4.00
CA ASN A 42 25.27 -17.87 -5.03
C ASN A 42 25.04 -16.41 -5.48
N GLN A 43 25.22 -15.42 -4.61
CA GLN A 43 25.10 -14.00 -4.95
C GLN A 43 26.23 -13.52 -5.87
N VAL A 44 27.39 -14.18 -5.81
CA VAL A 44 28.56 -13.85 -6.66
C VAL A 44 28.47 -14.51 -8.05
N ARG A 45 27.77 -15.65 -8.18
CA ARG A 45 27.72 -16.46 -9.42
C ARG A 45 26.48 -16.26 -10.29
N THR A 46 25.37 -15.77 -9.73
CA THR A 46 24.07 -15.74 -10.43
C THR A 46 23.55 -14.31 -10.59
N THR A 47 23.31 -13.87 -11.83
CA THR A 47 22.77 -12.52 -12.16
C THR A 47 21.34 -12.29 -11.68
N SER A 48 20.62 -13.35 -11.31
CA SER A 48 19.22 -13.36 -10.86
C SER A 48 19.03 -13.48 -9.35
N ALA A 49 20.11 -13.56 -8.56
CA ALA A 49 20.03 -13.64 -7.11
C ALA A 49 19.79 -12.26 -6.49
N VAL A 50 18.87 -12.17 -5.53
CA VAL A 50 18.66 -10.94 -4.75
C VAL A 50 19.95 -10.62 -4.00
N LYS A 51 20.46 -9.40 -4.15
CA LYS A 51 21.77 -9.00 -3.62
C LYS A 51 21.76 -8.65 -2.13
N GLN A 52 20.58 -8.41 -1.55
CA GLN A 52 20.40 -7.97 -0.18
C GLN A 52 19.28 -8.78 0.49
N ASP A 53 19.39 -8.99 1.79
CA ASP A 53 18.40 -9.75 2.54
C ASP A 53 17.20 -8.86 2.86
N LEU A 54 16.01 -9.44 2.94
CA LEU A 54 14.82 -8.71 3.34
C LEU A 54 14.61 -8.88 4.84
N ILE A 55 14.37 -7.75 5.51
CA ILE A 55 14.02 -7.67 6.93
C ILE A 55 12.57 -7.21 7.03
N ILE A 56 11.74 -8.01 7.69
CA ILE A 56 10.39 -7.66 8.13
C ILE A 56 10.44 -7.34 9.62
N SER A 57 10.14 -6.10 9.98
CA SER A 57 9.86 -5.75 11.37
C SER A 57 8.36 -5.79 11.60
N ALA A 58 7.92 -6.59 12.57
CA ALA A 58 6.52 -6.75 12.92
C ALA A 58 6.30 -6.65 14.44
N TYR A 59 5.10 -6.26 14.84
CA TYR A 59 4.72 -6.19 16.26
C TYR A 59 3.36 -6.83 16.50
N LYS A 60 3.15 -7.27 17.73
CA LYS A 60 1.85 -7.76 18.17
C LYS A 60 1.11 -6.62 18.87
N PRO A 61 -0.15 -6.34 18.51
CA PRO A 61 -0.99 -5.38 19.25
C PRO A 61 -1.06 -5.71 20.73
N LYS A 62 -1.27 -4.70 21.58
CA LYS A 62 -1.58 -4.93 23.00
C LYS A 62 -2.92 -5.68 23.12
N GLU A 63 -3.03 -6.61 24.06
CA GLU A 63 -4.30 -7.33 24.29
C GLU A 63 -5.44 -6.39 24.72
N SER A 64 -5.13 -5.33 25.48
CA SER A 64 -6.10 -4.28 25.81
C SER A 64 -6.66 -3.60 24.56
N PHE A 65 -5.78 -3.29 23.61
CA PHE A 65 -6.18 -2.69 22.33
C PHE A 65 -7.10 -3.63 21.55
N LYS A 66 -6.78 -4.93 21.45
CA LYS A 66 -7.66 -5.88 20.75
C LYS A 66 -9.06 -5.95 21.35
N ARG A 67 -9.15 -5.96 22.67
CA ARG A 67 -10.45 -5.98 23.38
C ARG A 67 -11.26 -4.71 23.11
N GLU A 68 -10.62 -3.54 23.19
CA GLU A 68 -11.26 -2.26 22.88
C GLU A 68 -11.67 -2.15 21.42
N PHE A 69 -10.83 -2.67 20.51
CA PHE A 69 -11.08 -2.68 19.08
C PHE A 69 -12.31 -3.51 18.73
N ILE A 70 -12.44 -4.71 19.32
CA ILE A 70 -13.63 -5.56 19.14
C ILE A 70 -14.87 -4.91 19.77
N ALA A 71 -14.74 -4.30 20.95
CA ALA A 71 -15.86 -3.62 21.61
C ALA A 71 -16.44 -2.44 20.79
N LYS A 72 -15.60 -1.85 19.92
CA LYS A 72 -15.96 -0.71 19.06
C LYS A 72 -16.10 -1.11 17.58
N ALA A 73 -16.17 -2.41 17.29
CA ALA A 73 -16.16 -2.94 15.92
C ALA A 73 -17.20 -2.25 15.02
N GLY A 74 -16.75 -1.81 13.84
CA GLY A 74 -17.59 -1.13 12.86
C GLY A 74 -17.78 0.38 13.09
N SER A 75 -17.18 0.96 14.14
CA SER A 75 -17.13 2.42 14.31
C SER A 75 -15.90 3.03 13.66
N GLU A 76 -15.96 4.29 13.24
CA GLU A 76 -14.79 5.01 12.72
C GLU A 76 -13.64 5.08 13.74
N GLU A 77 -13.94 4.97 15.03
CA GLU A 77 -12.96 5.01 16.10
C GLU A 77 -11.94 3.87 16.00
N THR A 78 -12.31 2.70 15.45
CA THR A 78 -11.39 1.58 15.27
C THR A 78 -10.29 1.92 14.26
N ALA A 79 -10.61 2.61 13.17
CA ALA A 79 -9.62 3.07 12.20
C ALA A 79 -8.60 4.01 12.84
N TRP A 80 -9.06 5.01 13.60
CA TRP A 80 -8.16 5.97 14.25
C TRP A 80 -7.37 5.37 15.40
N SER A 81 -7.97 4.44 16.15
CA SER A 81 -7.28 3.69 17.19
C SER A 81 -6.14 2.86 16.60
N PHE A 82 -6.39 2.17 15.47
CA PHE A 82 -5.36 1.46 14.72
C PHE A 82 -4.23 2.39 14.28
N VAL A 83 -4.54 3.49 13.59
CA VAL A 83 -3.52 4.42 13.08
C VAL A 83 -2.67 4.96 14.23
N ARG A 84 -3.28 5.35 15.35
CA ARG A 84 -2.56 5.84 16.53
C ARG A 84 -1.61 4.79 17.08
N GLN A 85 -2.09 3.56 17.27
CA GLN A 85 -1.23 2.46 17.73
C GLN A 85 -0.11 2.19 16.72
N HIS A 86 -0.41 2.22 15.43
CA HIS A 86 0.57 1.94 14.38
C HIS A 86 1.67 3.01 14.38
N LEU A 87 1.30 4.30 14.37
CA LEU A 87 2.25 5.42 14.48
C LEU A 87 3.07 5.39 15.79
N GLU A 88 2.50 4.92 16.90
CA GLU A 88 3.22 4.72 18.17
C GLU A 88 4.37 3.70 18.02
N LYS A 89 4.17 2.68 17.17
CA LYS A 89 5.15 1.61 16.95
C LYS A 89 6.17 1.96 15.87
N LEU A 90 5.82 2.77 14.88
CA LEU A 90 6.76 3.12 13.82
C LEU A 90 7.96 3.93 14.35
N PRO A 91 9.18 3.68 13.84
CA PRO A 91 10.34 4.53 14.12
C PRO A 91 10.04 6.00 13.84
N ARG A 92 10.40 6.88 14.79
CA ARG A 92 10.12 8.33 14.71
C ARG A 92 11.09 9.03 13.76
N VAL A 93 12.37 8.71 13.90
CA VAL A 93 13.46 9.20 13.04
C VAL A 93 14.25 7.99 12.55
N ILE A 94 14.50 7.93 11.25
CA ILE A 94 15.41 6.95 10.65
C ILE A 94 16.60 7.75 10.12
N MET A 95 17.79 7.43 10.62
CA MET A 95 19.04 8.09 10.21
C MET A 95 19.82 7.18 9.28
N LYS A 96 20.23 7.69 8.12
CA LYS A 96 21.14 7.01 7.21
C LYS A 96 22.17 8.00 6.70
N ASN A 97 23.46 7.66 6.80
CA ASN A 97 24.57 8.52 6.37
C ASN A 97 24.53 9.95 6.95
N GLY A 98 24.06 10.12 8.19
CA GLY A 98 23.95 11.44 8.83
C GLY A 98 22.79 12.30 8.33
N LYS A 99 21.88 11.75 7.52
CA LYS A 99 20.66 12.40 7.05
C LYS A 99 19.42 11.68 7.55
N ILE A 100 18.31 12.42 7.61
CA ILE A 100 17.01 11.82 7.90
C ILE A 100 16.48 11.14 6.65
N GLN A 101 16.18 9.85 6.79
CA GLN A 101 15.48 9.06 5.80
C GLN A 101 13.97 9.10 6.06
N ILE A 102 13.19 9.34 5.00
CA ILE A 102 11.74 9.28 5.05
C ILE A 102 11.29 7.83 5.32
N ASN A 103 10.36 7.66 6.25
CA ASN A 103 9.73 6.38 6.55
C ASN A 103 8.41 6.25 5.74
N PRO A 104 8.35 5.39 4.71
CA PRO A 104 7.16 5.26 3.87
C PRO A 104 5.94 4.77 4.67
N GLU A 105 6.14 3.95 5.70
CA GLU A 105 5.05 3.41 6.53
C GLU A 105 4.32 4.50 7.33
N ARG A 106 4.88 5.72 7.43
CA ARG A 106 4.23 6.90 8.00
C ARG A 106 3.44 7.73 6.97
N GLN A 107 3.43 7.35 5.69
CA GLN A 107 2.71 8.06 4.64
C GLN A 107 1.24 7.64 4.59
N ALA A 108 0.37 8.56 4.17
CA ALA A 108 -1.09 8.38 4.21
C ALA A 108 -1.56 7.08 3.56
N PHE A 109 -1.07 6.77 2.35
CA PHE A 109 -1.52 5.61 1.59
C PHE A 109 -1.14 4.28 2.25
N LEU A 110 0.07 4.18 2.83
CA LEU A 110 0.49 2.98 3.57
C LEU A 110 -0.28 2.86 4.88
N LEU A 111 -0.50 3.96 5.61
CA LEU A 111 -1.33 3.94 6.81
C LEU A 111 -2.76 3.46 6.53
N TYR A 112 -3.35 3.90 5.42
CA TYR A 112 -4.67 3.42 4.97
C TYR A 112 -4.65 1.93 4.63
N ASP A 113 -3.66 1.49 3.84
CA ASP A 113 -3.50 0.09 3.45
C ASP A 113 -3.38 -0.83 4.68
N ARG A 114 -2.54 -0.45 5.66
CA ARG A 114 -2.37 -1.21 6.91
C ARG A 114 -3.65 -1.24 7.73
N MET A 115 -4.39 -0.13 7.78
CA MET A 115 -5.67 -0.05 8.49
C MET A 115 -6.69 -0.98 7.85
N VAL A 116 -6.84 -0.95 6.52
CA VAL A 116 -7.76 -1.81 5.77
C VAL A 116 -7.41 -3.28 5.97
N ALA A 117 -6.14 -3.65 5.80
CA ALA A 117 -5.67 -5.02 5.98
C ALA A 117 -5.98 -5.53 7.40
N TYR A 118 -5.73 -4.72 8.43
CA TYR A 118 -6.02 -5.10 9.80
C TYR A 118 -7.52 -5.31 10.06
N HIS A 119 -8.40 -4.47 9.50
CA HIS A 119 -9.84 -4.64 9.64
C HIS A 119 -10.33 -5.94 8.98
N ILE A 120 -9.88 -6.21 7.75
CA ILE A 120 -10.27 -7.41 7.02
C ILE A 120 -9.74 -8.67 7.73
N MET A 121 -8.48 -8.69 8.19
CA MET A 121 -7.91 -9.81 8.96
C MET A 121 -8.65 -10.10 10.26
N ASN A 122 -9.24 -9.08 10.89
CA ASN A 122 -10.04 -9.23 12.11
C ASN A 122 -11.54 -9.36 11.82
N GLU A 123 -11.93 -9.51 10.56
CA GLU A 123 -13.33 -9.65 10.10
C GLU A 123 -14.24 -8.47 10.48
N ILE A 124 -13.66 -7.30 10.67
CA ILE A 124 -14.39 -6.08 11.00
C ILE A 124 -14.57 -5.28 9.69
N PRO A 125 -15.79 -4.79 9.38
CA PRO A 125 -15.98 -3.92 8.23
C PRO A 125 -15.05 -2.71 8.30
N VAL A 126 -14.47 -2.34 7.16
CA VAL A 126 -13.68 -1.10 7.07
C VAL A 126 -14.64 0.07 7.31
N PRO A 127 -14.47 0.84 8.40
CA PRO A 127 -15.51 1.77 8.87
C PRO A 127 -15.46 3.12 8.13
N ILE A 128 -14.36 3.41 7.44
CA ILE A 128 -14.14 4.66 6.70
C ILE A 128 -13.49 4.36 5.36
N ASP A 129 -13.96 5.04 4.33
CA ASP A 129 -13.34 4.98 3.01
C ASP A 129 -12.03 5.78 2.96
N SER A 130 -11.27 5.64 1.86
CA SER A 130 -9.98 6.32 1.70
C SER A 130 -10.07 7.85 1.78
N THR A 131 -11.18 8.46 1.36
CA THR A 131 -11.37 9.92 1.36
C THR A 131 -11.51 10.42 2.80
N ASP A 132 -12.44 9.81 3.53
CA ASP A 132 -12.70 10.16 4.92
C ASP A 132 -11.49 9.82 5.80
N PHE A 133 -10.75 8.77 5.44
CA PHE A 133 -9.47 8.44 6.06
C PHE A 133 -8.41 9.53 5.85
N TYR A 134 -8.16 9.99 4.62
CA TYR A 134 -7.14 11.02 4.42
C TYR A 134 -7.52 12.34 5.11
N ARG A 135 -8.81 12.72 5.06
CA ARG A 135 -9.32 13.88 5.79
C ARG A 135 -9.08 13.76 7.30
N GLY A 136 -9.56 12.67 7.90
CA GLY A 136 -9.42 12.51 9.34
C GLY A 136 -7.97 12.31 9.76
N LEU A 137 -7.09 11.88 8.86
CA LEU A 137 -5.66 11.79 9.11
C LEU A 137 -5.04 13.18 9.29
N ASP A 138 -5.35 14.13 8.39
CA ASP A 138 -4.92 15.53 8.47
C ASP A 138 -5.51 16.26 9.70
N GLU A 139 -6.76 15.94 10.07
CA GLU A 139 -7.42 16.56 11.22
C GLU A 139 -6.87 16.07 12.57
N ARG A 140 -6.36 14.83 12.63
CA ARG A 140 -6.02 14.15 13.89
C ARG A 140 -4.52 14.01 14.15
N PHE A 141 -3.70 14.09 13.11
CA PHE A 141 -2.26 13.84 13.17
C PHE A 141 -1.49 14.97 12.49
N ILE A 142 -0.22 15.13 12.86
CA ILE A 142 0.60 16.22 12.35
C ILE A 142 1.43 15.72 11.18
N GLN A 143 1.37 16.43 10.06
CA GLN A 143 2.13 16.11 8.86
C GLN A 143 3.48 16.86 8.82
N ARG A 144 4.57 16.14 8.51
CA ARG A 144 5.91 16.68 8.22
C ARG A 144 6.55 15.87 7.10
N ASP A 145 7.07 16.54 6.08
CA ASP A 145 7.78 15.92 4.96
C ASP A 145 7.00 14.76 4.31
N GLY A 146 5.67 14.91 4.20
CA GLY A 146 4.76 13.90 3.65
C GLY A 146 4.45 12.71 4.57
N MET A 147 4.96 12.70 5.80
CA MET A 147 4.73 11.68 6.83
C MET A 147 3.84 12.21 7.95
N TYR A 148 3.14 11.30 8.63
CA TYR A 148 2.28 11.61 9.77
C TYR A 148 2.90 11.20 11.10
N PHE A 149 2.63 12.02 12.11
CA PHE A 149 3.19 11.89 13.45
C PHE A 149 2.12 12.12 14.51
N LEU A 150 2.28 11.44 15.65
CA LEU A 150 1.57 11.79 16.88
C LEU A 150 2.13 13.11 17.43
N SER A 151 1.31 13.86 18.16
CA SER A 151 1.71 15.17 18.70
C SER A 151 2.95 15.12 19.61
N ASP A 152 3.13 14.03 20.36
CA ASP A 152 4.29 13.78 21.21
C ASP A 152 5.57 13.39 20.42
N GLN A 153 5.43 12.99 19.16
CA GLN A 153 6.55 12.58 18.30
C GLN A 153 7.14 13.75 17.50
N VAL A 154 6.37 14.81 17.25
CA VAL A 154 6.75 15.90 16.35
C VAL A 154 8.01 16.63 16.81
N ASN A 155 8.12 16.92 18.11
CA ASN A 155 9.27 17.65 18.65
C ASN A 155 10.59 16.89 18.42
N GLU A 156 10.57 15.56 18.54
CA GLU A 156 11.74 14.72 18.31
C GLU A 156 12.16 14.74 16.83
N TYR A 157 11.18 14.64 15.93
CA TYR A 157 11.41 14.72 14.50
C TYR A 157 11.91 16.10 14.06
N ASP A 158 11.26 17.18 14.53
CA ASP A 158 11.63 18.56 14.21
C ASP A 158 13.04 18.89 14.75
N THR A 159 13.40 18.39 15.94
CA THR A 159 14.77 18.53 16.48
C THR A 159 15.79 17.82 15.60
N ALA A 160 15.51 16.58 15.19
CA ALA A 160 16.39 15.85 14.30
C ALA A 160 16.55 16.57 12.96
N ARG A 161 15.47 17.14 12.43
CA ARG A 161 15.42 17.87 11.15
C ARG A 161 16.19 19.19 11.19
N ILE A 162 16.26 19.86 12.35
CA ILE A 162 17.11 21.05 12.52
C ILE A 162 18.59 20.66 12.54
N MET A 163 18.93 19.52 13.13
CA MET A 163 20.32 19.07 13.27
C MET A 163 20.87 18.40 12.01
N ASN A 164 20.02 17.87 11.14
CA ASN A 164 20.41 17.04 10.00
C ASN A 164 19.58 17.38 8.77
N ASP A 165 20.22 17.43 7.60
CA ASP A 165 19.52 17.58 6.34
C ASP A 165 18.59 16.38 6.09
N VAL A 166 17.40 16.65 5.58
CA VAL A 166 16.50 15.62 5.05
C VAL A 166 17.07 15.16 3.72
N GLU A 167 17.33 13.86 3.58
CA GLU A 167 17.81 13.35 2.31
C GLU A 167 16.70 13.52 1.25
N PRO A 168 16.97 14.22 0.12
CA PRO A 168 16.00 14.30 -0.95
C PRO A 168 15.69 12.88 -1.45
N ILE A 169 14.41 12.62 -1.66
CA ILE A 169 13.84 11.37 -2.15
C ILE A 169 14.61 10.91 -3.41
N GLN A 170 15.56 9.99 -3.27
CA GLN A 170 16.03 9.13 -4.36
C GLN A 170 15.36 7.77 -4.18
N PHE A 171 14.08 7.72 -4.50
CA PHE A 171 13.41 6.45 -4.69
C PHE A 171 13.76 5.95 -6.08
N GLU A 172 14.42 4.81 -6.16
CA GLU A 172 14.25 3.91 -7.31
C GLU A 172 12.86 3.26 -7.20
N LEU A 173 11.79 4.06 -7.33
CA LEU A 173 10.43 3.55 -7.42
C LEU A 173 10.27 3.00 -8.83
N PHE A 174 10.70 1.75 -9.03
CA PHE A 174 10.42 1.07 -10.28
C PHE A 174 8.91 0.99 -10.48
N VAL A 175 8.43 1.63 -11.55
CA VAL A 175 7.02 1.60 -11.91
C VAL A 175 6.75 0.26 -12.60
N THR A 176 6.25 -0.71 -11.84
CA THR A 176 6.05 -2.10 -12.29
C THR A 176 4.58 -2.52 -12.39
N ASN A 177 3.68 -1.74 -11.78
CA ASN A 177 2.24 -1.95 -11.79
C ASN A 177 1.51 -0.63 -11.52
N GLU A 178 0.19 -0.63 -11.55
CA GLU A 178 -0.61 0.57 -11.29
C GLU A 178 -0.36 1.17 -9.90
N LYS A 179 -0.26 0.33 -8.86
CA LYS A 179 -0.03 0.81 -7.48
C LYS A 179 1.26 1.63 -7.38
N SER A 180 2.36 1.11 -7.90
CA SER A 180 3.66 1.79 -7.94
C SER A 180 3.65 3.00 -8.88
N ALA A 181 2.93 2.94 -10.01
CA ALA A 181 2.74 4.07 -10.90
C ALA A 181 2.04 5.26 -10.22
N ILE A 182 0.96 4.98 -9.48
CA ILE A 182 0.23 6.02 -8.74
C ILE A 182 1.10 6.60 -7.63
N ALA A 183 1.81 5.75 -6.87
CA ALA A 183 2.74 6.21 -5.84
C ALA A 183 3.83 7.13 -6.42
N TRP A 184 4.38 6.78 -7.60
CA TRP A 184 5.32 7.62 -8.32
C TRP A 184 4.69 8.96 -8.74
N LEU A 185 3.46 8.96 -9.26
CA LEU A 185 2.74 10.19 -9.64
C LEU A 185 2.49 11.11 -8.44
N TYR A 186 2.13 10.56 -7.28
CA TYR A 186 2.01 11.34 -6.05
C TYR A 186 3.32 12.04 -5.67
N GLN A 187 4.48 11.42 -5.93
CA GLN A 187 5.77 12.07 -5.68
C GLN A 187 6.07 13.18 -6.70
N GLN A 188 5.76 12.95 -7.97
CA GLN A 188 5.98 13.97 -9.00
C GLN A 188 5.05 15.18 -8.81
N LEU A 189 3.80 14.93 -8.41
CA LEU A 189 2.74 15.94 -8.30
C LEU A 189 2.71 16.67 -6.96
N VAL A 190 3.75 16.50 -6.12
CA VAL A 190 4.01 17.42 -5.00
C VAL A 190 4.12 18.86 -5.52
N THR A 191 4.68 19.04 -6.72
CA THR A 191 4.59 20.28 -7.49
C THR A 191 3.72 20.05 -8.72
N PRO A 192 2.70 20.88 -8.98
CA PRO A 192 1.84 20.72 -10.16
C PRO A 192 2.63 20.69 -11.47
N GLN A 193 2.34 19.74 -12.36
CA GLN A 193 3.06 19.54 -13.63
C GLN A 193 2.09 19.20 -14.78
N THR A 194 2.44 19.61 -15.99
CA THR A 194 1.67 19.27 -17.19
C THR A 194 1.92 17.83 -17.63
N TYR A 195 1.00 17.27 -18.44
CA TYR A 195 1.16 15.96 -19.03
C TYR A 195 2.48 15.84 -19.83
N ALA A 196 2.84 16.88 -20.58
CA ALA A 196 4.05 16.91 -21.42
C ALA A 196 5.34 16.83 -20.60
N GLU A 197 5.34 17.33 -19.36
CA GLU A 197 6.48 17.25 -18.45
C GLU A 197 6.57 15.88 -17.75
N LEU A 198 5.42 15.27 -17.46
CA LEU A 198 5.34 13.97 -16.77
C LEU A 198 5.62 12.80 -17.69
N GLN A 199 5.10 12.83 -18.92
CA GLN A 199 5.18 11.71 -19.87
C GLN A 199 6.60 11.20 -20.10
N PRO A 200 7.62 12.02 -20.44
CA PRO A 200 8.96 11.52 -20.67
C PRO A 200 9.58 10.91 -19.41
N LYS A 201 9.34 11.50 -18.24
CA LYS A 201 9.81 10.97 -16.94
C LYS A 201 9.16 9.62 -16.63
N PHE A 202 7.84 9.53 -16.82
CA PHE A 202 7.09 8.31 -16.56
C PHE A 202 7.56 7.15 -17.45
N MET A 203 7.80 7.41 -18.73
CA MET A 203 8.30 6.40 -19.66
C MET A 203 9.72 5.93 -19.34
N GLN A 204 10.56 6.77 -18.71
CA GLN A 204 11.90 6.37 -18.26
C GLN A 204 11.85 5.42 -17.06
N GLU A 205 10.84 5.55 -16.20
CA GLU A 205 10.69 4.74 -14.99
C GLU A 205 10.03 3.38 -15.26
N ILE A 206 9.24 3.26 -16.34
CA ILE A 206 8.66 1.98 -16.78
C ILE A 206 9.72 1.12 -17.47
N LYS A 207 10.61 0.53 -16.68
CA LYS A 207 11.64 -0.41 -17.18
C LYS A 207 11.13 -1.84 -17.29
N THR A 208 10.18 -2.22 -16.44
CA THR A 208 9.60 -3.57 -16.39
C THR A 208 8.17 -3.44 -15.91
N TRP A 209 7.26 -4.24 -16.46
CA TRP A 209 5.85 -4.22 -16.09
C TRP A 209 5.37 -5.64 -15.88
N ASP A 210 4.53 -5.84 -14.88
CA ASP A 210 4.02 -7.16 -14.56
C ASP A 210 3.29 -7.78 -15.76
N LYS A 211 3.58 -9.05 -16.03
CA LYS A 211 3.09 -9.77 -17.21
C LYS A 211 1.58 -10.01 -17.21
N TYR A 212 0.93 -9.99 -16.04
CA TYR A 212 -0.52 -10.17 -15.90
C TYR A 212 -1.26 -8.85 -15.70
N GLU A 213 -0.54 -7.77 -15.38
CA GLU A 213 -1.11 -6.46 -15.12
C GLU A 213 -1.47 -5.75 -16.42
N LYS A 214 -2.75 -5.41 -16.59
CA LYS A 214 -3.20 -4.48 -17.62
C LYS A 214 -2.64 -3.10 -17.26
N ARG A 215 -1.86 -2.51 -18.17
CA ARG A 215 -1.33 -1.16 -18.00
C ARG A 215 -2.38 -0.11 -18.34
N PRO A 216 -2.85 0.72 -17.39
CA PRO A 216 -3.60 1.93 -17.71
C PRO A 216 -2.66 2.96 -18.33
N GLU A 217 -3.18 3.82 -19.21
CA GLU A 217 -2.39 4.90 -19.78
C GLU A 217 -2.06 5.96 -18.70
N LEU A 218 -0.97 6.73 -18.90
CA LEU A 218 -0.64 7.82 -17.97
C LEU A 218 -1.81 8.80 -17.81
N GLN A 219 -2.49 9.12 -18.90
CA GLN A 219 -3.67 9.98 -18.89
C GLN A 219 -4.80 9.38 -18.04
N GLU A 220 -5.06 8.07 -18.17
CA GLU A 220 -6.07 7.39 -17.35
C GLU A 220 -5.69 7.43 -15.86
N LEU A 221 -4.42 7.16 -15.53
CA LEU A 221 -3.94 7.26 -14.14
C LEU A 221 -4.11 8.67 -13.59
N LEU A 222 -3.83 9.69 -14.41
CA LEU A 222 -3.98 11.10 -14.03
C LEU A 222 -5.44 11.46 -13.78
N GLU A 223 -6.33 11.15 -14.72
CA GLU A 223 -7.76 11.43 -14.63
C GLU A 223 -8.46 10.69 -13.48
N GLU A 224 -7.97 9.50 -13.13
CA GLU A 224 -8.56 8.69 -12.08
C GLU A 224 -8.06 9.03 -10.68
N ASN A 225 -6.92 9.71 -10.55
CA ASN A 225 -6.29 9.93 -9.23
C ASN A 225 -6.02 11.39 -8.89
N PHE A 226 -6.03 12.28 -9.88
CA PHE A 226 -5.58 13.65 -9.75
C PHE A 226 -6.55 14.64 -10.42
N LEU A 227 -6.33 15.93 -10.20
CA LEU A 227 -7.08 17.00 -10.87
C LEU A 227 -6.16 17.83 -11.74
N GLN A 228 -6.75 18.42 -12.77
CA GLN A 228 -6.07 19.36 -13.67
C GLN A 228 -6.58 20.78 -13.41
N ASP A 229 -5.67 21.74 -13.39
CA ASP A 229 -6.01 23.16 -13.32
C ASP A 229 -6.29 23.76 -14.71
N GLU A 230 -6.64 25.05 -14.76
CA GLU A 230 -6.93 25.77 -16.00
C GLU A 230 -5.71 25.92 -16.93
N GLU A 231 -4.50 25.81 -16.37
CA GLU A 231 -3.23 25.86 -17.11
C GLU A 231 -2.82 24.48 -17.65
N GLY A 232 -3.62 23.44 -17.39
CA GLY A 232 -3.35 22.08 -17.83
C GLY A 232 -2.36 21.32 -16.94
N LYS A 233 -2.04 21.82 -15.73
CA LYS A 233 -1.17 21.15 -14.77
C LYS A 233 -1.99 20.24 -13.87
N TRP A 234 -1.51 19.02 -13.73
CA TRP A 234 -2.02 18.03 -12.80
C TRP A 234 -1.51 18.33 -11.40
N TYR A 235 -2.37 18.13 -10.39
CA TYR A 235 -2.03 18.33 -8.99
C TYR A 235 -2.79 17.33 -8.11
N ILE A 236 -2.27 17.13 -6.89
CA ILE A 236 -2.92 16.30 -5.88
C ILE A 236 -4.17 17.04 -5.39
N PRO A 237 -5.38 16.45 -5.53
CA PRO A 237 -6.62 17.11 -5.17
C PRO A 237 -6.68 17.41 -3.67
N ASP A 238 -7.09 18.62 -3.32
CA ASP A 238 -7.46 18.96 -1.94
C ASP A 238 -8.66 18.13 -1.49
N VAL A 239 -8.79 17.93 -0.17
CA VAL A 239 -9.78 17.07 0.50
C VAL A 239 -11.22 17.22 -0.03
N LYS A 240 -11.67 18.45 -0.33
CA LYS A 240 -13.04 18.71 -0.84
C LYS A 240 -13.27 18.19 -2.27
N LYS A 241 -12.23 18.19 -3.10
CA LYS A 241 -12.31 17.79 -4.52
C LYS A 241 -11.89 16.33 -4.74
N ALA A 242 -11.18 15.73 -3.78
CA ALA A 242 -10.73 14.33 -3.85
C ALA A 242 -11.89 13.31 -3.84
N SER A 243 -13.00 13.61 -3.15
CA SER A 243 -14.13 12.66 -3.03
C SER A 243 -14.74 12.29 -4.39
N ASP A 244 -14.91 13.26 -5.28
CA ASP A 244 -15.51 13.01 -6.59
C ASP A 244 -14.58 12.21 -7.50
N VAL A 245 -13.28 12.50 -7.45
CA VAL A 245 -12.24 11.75 -8.18
C VAL A 245 -12.22 10.30 -7.72
N ILE A 246 -12.24 10.06 -6.41
CA ILE A 246 -12.23 8.72 -5.82
C ILE A 246 -13.48 7.94 -6.19
N LYS A 247 -14.68 8.53 -6.03
CA LYS A 247 -15.95 7.89 -6.42
C LYS A 247 -15.98 7.55 -7.90
N LEU A 248 -15.46 8.43 -8.75
CA LEU A 248 -15.39 8.19 -10.18
C LEU A 248 -14.43 7.05 -10.51
N ARG A 249 -13.24 7.02 -9.87
CA ARG A 249 -12.27 5.94 -10.01
C ARG A 249 -12.83 4.61 -9.55
N GLU A 250 -13.43 4.55 -8.36
CA GLU A 250 -14.03 3.33 -7.82
C GLU A 250 -15.13 2.81 -8.76
N LYS A 251 -15.98 3.70 -9.29
CA LYS A 251 -17.00 3.35 -10.29
C LYS A 251 -16.38 2.78 -11.57
N LYS A 252 -15.29 3.37 -12.08
CA LYS A 252 -14.57 2.86 -13.27
C LYS A 252 -13.95 1.48 -12.99
N LEU A 253 -13.25 1.33 -11.87
CA LEU A 253 -12.64 0.06 -11.44
C LEU A 253 -13.68 -1.03 -11.23
N TRP A 254 -14.83 -0.71 -10.63
CA TRP A 254 -15.94 -1.64 -10.48
C TRP A 254 -16.49 -2.09 -11.84
N LYS A 255 -16.71 -1.15 -12.78
CA LYS A 255 -17.18 -1.49 -14.13
C LYS A 255 -16.18 -2.39 -14.87
N GLU A 256 -14.89 -2.17 -14.68
CA GLU A 256 -13.85 -3.04 -15.21
C GLU A 256 -13.90 -4.44 -14.57
N PHE A 257 -14.08 -4.52 -13.24
CA PHE A 257 -14.25 -5.78 -12.53
C PHE A 257 -15.50 -6.56 -12.95
N GLU A 258 -16.62 -5.87 -13.20
CA GLU A 258 -17.84 -6.50 -13.73
C GLU A 258 -17.60 -7.18 -15.08
N SER A 259 -16.73 -6.62 -15.92
CA SER A 259 -16.33 -7.28 -17.18
C SER A 259 -15.60 -8.60 -16.91
N TYR A 260 -14.80 -8.67 -15.85
CA TYR A 260 -14.10 -9.89 -15.44
C TYR A 260 -15.07 -10.92 -14.86
N LEU A 261 -16.02 -10.50 -14.02
CA LEU A 261 -17.10 -11.35 -13.51
C LEU A 261 -17.90 -12.01 -14.63
N ASN A 262 -18.26 -11.23 -15.67
CA ASN A 262 -19.09 -11.71 -16.78
C ASN A 262 -18.31 -12.49 -17.85
N SER A 263 -16.98 -12.38 -17.86
CA SER A 263 -16.14 -13.17 -18.77
C SER A 263 -15.99 -14.61 -18.29
N LYS A 264 -15.61 -15.52 -19.20
CA LYS A 264 -15.42 -16.95 -18.90
C LYS A 264 -13.94 -17.33 -19.05
N GLY A 265 -13.50 -18.30 -18.24
CA GLY A 265 -12.14 -18.84 -18.30
C GLY A 265 -11.11 -18.02 -17.52
N LYS A 266 -9.85 -18.45 -17.61
CA LYS A 266 -8.71 -17.84 -16.90
C LYS A 266 -8.46 -16.41 -17.37
N LEU A 267 -8.22 -15.50 -16.44
CA LEU A 267 -7.85 -14.12 -16.71
C LEU A 267 -6.34 -14.05 -16.95
N LYS A 268 -5.95 -13.68 -18.18
CA LYS A 268 -4.53 -13.59 -18.57
C LYS A 268 -3.94 -12.20 -18.42
N VAL A 269 -4.76 -11.16 -18.60
CA VAL A 269 -4.38 -9.76 -18.46
C VAL A 269 -5.56 -9.05 -17.81
N PHE A 270 -5.33 -8.38 -16.69
CA PHE A 270 -6.36 -7.72 -15.89
C PHE A 270 -5.74 -6.61 -15.04
N ARG A 271 -6.56 -5.66 -14.61
CA ARG A 271 -6.17 -4.57 -13.74
C ARG A 271 -6.29 -5.01 -12.28
N THR A 272 -5.18 -5.12 -11.56
CA THR A 272 -5.19 -5.66 -10.18
C THR A 272 -5.98 -4.79 -9.23
N GLU A 273 -5.97 -3.46 -9.40
CA GLU A 273 -6.80 -2.55 -8.60
C GLU A 273 -8.30 -2.80 -8.81
N ALA A 274 -8.73 -3.16 -10.02
CA ALA A 274 -10.13 -3.52 -10.28
C ALA A 274 -10.51 -4.81 -9.55
N ILE A 275 -9.62 -5.81 -9.52
CA ILE A 275 -9.83 -7.04 -8.72
C ILE A 275 -9.96 -6.69 -7.23
N ARG A 276 -9.10 -5.83 -6.69
CA ARG A 276 -9.16 -5.42 -5.27
C ARG A 276 -10.46 -4.71 -4.91
N VAL A 277 -10.90 -3.75 -5.73
CA VAL A 277 -12.20 -3.05 -5.56
C VAL A 277 -13.34 -4.07 -5.62
N GLY A 278 -13.28 -4.98 -6.60
CA GLY A 278 -14.26 -6.03 -6.76
C GLY A 278 -14.38 -6.95 -5.55
N PHE A 279 -13.25 -7.44 -5.05
CA PHE A 279 -13.19 -8.33 -3.88
C PHE A 279 -13.67 -7.62 -2.61
N ALA A 280 -13.25 -6.37 -2.40
CA ALA A 280 -13.71 -5.57 -1.27
C ALA A 280 -15.24 -5.40 -1.27
N ARG A 281 -15.82 -5.11 -2.44
CA ARG A 281 -17.27 -4.97 -2.59
C ARG A 281 -18.01 -6.29 -2.40
N LEU A 282 -17.57 -7.36 -3.07
CA LEU A 282 -18.17 -8.70 -2.90
C LEU A 282 -18.08 -9.18 -1.46
N TRP A 283 -16.99 -8.86 -0.75
CA TRP A 283 -16.81 -9.22 0.65
C TRP A 283 -17.83 -8.50 1.55
N ALA A 284 -18.03 -7.20 1.33
CA ALA A 284 -19.04 -6.41 2.03
C ALA A 284 -20.46 -6.92 1.74
N GLU A 285 -20.74 -7.34 0.51
CA GLU A 285 -22.01 -7.94 0.07
C GLU A 285 -22.17 -9.42 0.49
N LYS A 286 -21.16 -10.01 1.16
CA LYS A 286 -21.10 -11.41 1.59
C LYS A 286 -21.16 -12.44 0.46
N GLU A 287 -20.74 -12.04 -0.74
CA GLU A 287 -20.71 -12.85 -1.96
C GLU A 287 -19.40 -13.67 -2.03
N TYR A 288 -19.07 -14.41 -0.97
CA TYR A 288 -17.78 -15.13 -0.81
C TYR A 288 -17.51 -16.12 -1.94
N LYS A 289 -18.56 -16.80 -2.42
CA LYS A 289 -18.45 -17.74 -3.54
C LYS A 289 -17.94 -17.07 -4.82
N LYS A 290 -18.40 -15.84 -5.12
CA LYS A 290 -17.93 -15.09 -6.30
C LYS A 290 -16.47 -14.66 -6.16
N ILE A 291 -16.01 -14.35 -4.93
CA ILE A 291 -14.60 -14.05 -4.68
C ILE A 291 -13.74 -15.27 -5.02
N VAL A 292 -14.11 -16.45 -4.50
CA VAL A 292 -13.39 -17.71 -4.79
C VAL A 292 -13.41 -18.02 -6.29
N GLU A 293 -14.57 -17.95 -6.94
CA GLU A 293 -14.71 -18.22 -8.38
C GLU A 293 -13.85 -17.29 -9.25
N VAL A 294 -13.77 -16.00 -8.91
CA VAL A 294 -12.89 -15.06 -9.64
C VAL A 294 -11.43 -15.30 -9.30
N ALA A 295 -11.09 -15.54 -8.04
CA ALA A 295 -9.73 -15.84 -7.61
C ALA A 295 -9.17 -17.07 -8.33
N GLU A 296 -9.92 -18.17 -8.39
CA GLU A 296 -9.52 -19.38 -9.12
C GLU A 296 -9.28 -19.13 -10.61
N ARG A 297 -9.78 -18.03 -11.18
CA ARG A 297 -9.54 -17.65 -12.57
C ARG A 297 -8.26 -16.84 -12.77
N LEU A 298 -7.72 -16.25 -11.70
CA LEU A 298 -6.45 -15.53 -11.72
C LEU A 298 -5.26 -16.51 -11.75
N PRO A 299 -4.09 -16.08 -12.26
CA PRO A 299 -2.86 -16.81 -12.04
C PRO A 299 -2.58 -16.90 -10.53
N GLU A 300 -2.21 -18.10 -10.06
CA GLU A 300 -1.91 -18.35 -8.65
C GLU A 300 -0.85 -17.38 -8.10
N SER A 301 0.18 -17.08 -8.90
CA SER A 301 1.20 -16.12 -8.51
C SER A 301 0.62 -14.75 -8.18
N VAL A 302 -0.42 -14.26 -8.88
CA VAL A 302 -0.98 -12.93 -8.60
C VAL A 302 -1.73 -12.88 -7.27
N ILE A 303 -2.47 -13.94 -6.93
CA ILE A 303 -3.14 -14.02 -5.62
C ILE A 303 -2.10 -14.10 -4.52
N GLN A 304 -1.12 -15.00 -4.68
CA GLN A 304 -0.05 -15.18 -3.71
C GLN A 304 0.82 -13.92 -3.60
N GLU A 305 0.93 -13.10 -4.64
CA GLU A 305 1.74 -11.89 -4.67
C GLU A 305 1.09 -10.65 -4.05
N ASP A 306 -0.23 -10.69 -3.86
CA ASP A 306 -1.01 -9.57 -3.36
C ASP A 306 -1.66 -9.91 -2.02
N GLU A 307 -1.11 -9.35 -0.93
CA GLU A 307 -1.57 -9.54 0.45
C GLU A 307 -3.09 -9.36 0.61
N LYS A 308 -3.70 -8.38 -0.09
CA LYS A 308 -5.14 -8.14 0.01
C LYS A 308 -5.94 -9.20 -0.74
N LEU A 309 -5.51 -9.58 -1.94
CA LEU A 309 -6.21 -10.60 -2.72
C LEU A 309 -6.12 -11.97 -2.05
N LEU A 310 -4.94 -12.34 -1.55
CA LEU A 310 -4.72 -13.56 -0.79
C LEU A 310 -5.64 -13.62 0.43
N MET A 311 -5.67 -12.55 1.22
CA MET A 311 -6.53 -12.44 2.40
C MET A 311 -8.01 -12.62 2.04
N TYR A 312 -8.52 -11.90 1.03
CA TYR A 312 -9.91 -12.06 0.61
C TYR A 312 -10.22 -13.48 0.12
N TYR A 313 -9.30 -14.09 -0.62
CA TYR A 313 -9.44 -15.45 -1.12
C TYR A 313 -9.50 -16.46 0.02
N ASP A 314 -8.53 -16.46 0.93
CA ASP A 314 -8.44 -17.40 2.05
C ASP A 314 -9.64 -17.30 2.99
N LEU A 315 -10.00 -16.07 3.37
CA LEU A 315 -11.15 -15.82 4.25
C LEU A 315 -12.47 -16.24 3.59
N SER A 316 -12.59 -16.08 2.26
CA SER A 316 -13.77 -16.53 1.52
C SER A 316 -13.80 -18.05 1.37
N LEU A 317 -12.65 -18.69 1.14
CA LEU A 317 -12.50 -20.14 1.02
C LEU A 317 -12.90 -20.85 2.32
N GLY A 318 -12.59 -20.27 3.49
CA GLY A 318 -13.01 -20.80 4.79
C GLY A 318 -14.52 -20.65 5.09
N ARG A 319 -15.28 -19.94 4.24
CA ARG A 319 -16.70 -19.61 4.44
C ARG A 319 -17.65 -20.27 3.42
N ILE A 320 -17.11 -20.97 2.43
CA ILE A 320 -17.87 -21.76 1.45
C ILE A 320 -17.92 -23.23 1.84
#